data_AF-A0A523X4H6-F1
#
_entry.id   AF-A0A523X4H6-F1
#
_cell.length_a   1.000
_cell.length_b   1.000
_cell.length_c   1.000
_cell.angle_alpha   90.00
_cell.angle_beta   90.00
_cell.angle_gamma   90.00
#
_symmetry.space_group_name_H-M   'P 1'
#
loop_
_entity.id
_entity.type
_entity.pdbx_description
1 polymer ?
#
loop_
_entity_poly.entity_id
_entity_poly.type
_entity_poly.pdbx_seq_one_letter_code
_entity_poly.pdbx_strand_id
1 'polypeptide(L)'
;MKKMISIAAILFLLSGIGYAGDVIFKVKGSYFHPSDTAFKDIYGGGVMYGVEAGAEIWKNLEIWVGGRYFSKKGELSLTREETKLKIIPIEGGLRYTLFLKGVNLYGGIGISYYLYKETNPIGNVDWGELGAVARVGSFVEMNQRWTIDFYVSYSYCKMRPADFKINIGGIEAGIGIGYRYFWSRKN
;
A
#
# COMPACT_ATOMS: atom_id res chain seq x y z
N MET A 1 4.45 19.89 -13.08
CA MET A 1 4.48 18.79 -14.07
C MET A 1 4.30 17.40 -13.44
N LYS A 2 5.07 17.02 -12.39
CA LYS A 2 4.91 15.71 -11.71
C LYS A 2 3.47 15.40 -11.24
N LYS A 3 2.77 16.40 -10.66
CA LYS A 3 1.36 16.25 -10.20
C LYS A 3 0.35 15.92 -11.32
N MET A 4 0.56 16.42 -12.53
CA MET A 4 -0.33 16.14 -13.67
C MET A 4 -0.17 14.72 -14.20
N ILE A 5 1.06 14.19 -14.19
CA ILE A 5 1.36 12.81 -14.63
C ILE A 5 0.74 11.80 -13.65
N SER A 6 0.80 12.08 -12.34
CA SER A 6 0.15 11.24 -11.31
C SER A 6 -1.37 11.20 -11.46
N ILE A 7 -2.02 12.34 -11.76
CA ILE A 7 -3.47 12.41 -11.96
C ILE A 7 -3.88 11.68 -13.25
N ALA A 8 -3.10 11.82 -14.33
CA ALA A 8 -3.35 11.12 -15.57
C ALA A 8 -3.21 9.59 -15.43
N ALA A 9 -2.22 9.11 -14.67
CA ALA A 9 -2.06 7.69 -14.38
C ALA A 9 -3.23 7.13 -13.54
N ILE A 10 -3.70 7.89 -12.55
CA ILE A 10 -4.89 7.52 -11.76
C ILE A 10 -6.14 7.47 -12.65
N LEU A 11 -6.34 8.47 -13.52
CA LEU A 11 -7.47 8.49 -14.46
C LEU A 11 -7.42 7.36 -15.49
N PHE A 12 -6.22 6.98 -15.96
CA PHE A 12 -6.04 5.86 -16.88
C PHE A 12 -6.26 4.49 -16.19
N LEU A 13 -5.91 4.36 -14.92
CA LEU A 13 -6.23 3.17 -14.13
C LEU A 13 -7.74 3.08 -13.80
N LEU A 14 -8.39 4.23 -13.59
CA LEU A 14 -9.83 4.30 -13.35
C LEU A 14 -10.67 3.99 -14.61
N SER A 15 -10.19 4.33 -15.82
CA SER A 15 -10.93 4.04 -17.06
C SER A 15 -10.99 2.55 -17.39
N GLY A 16 -10.02 1.75 -16.93
CA GLY A 16 -10.05 0.29 -17.04
C GLY A 16 -11.11 -0.39 -16.16
N ILE A 17 -11.64 0.31 -15.15
CA ILE A 17 -12.66 -0.22 -14.23
C ILE A 17 -14.01 -0.42 -14.94
N GLY A 18 -14.29 0.32 -16.02
CA GLY A 18 -15.55 0.22 -16.77
C GLY A 18 -15.73 -1.08 -17.58
N TYR A 19 -14.65 -1.87 -17.77
CA TYR A 19 -14.69 -3.14 -18.50
C TYR A 19 -14.44 -4.37 -17.62
N ALA A 20 -14.10 -4.18 -16.33
CA ALA A 20 -13.84 -5.27 -15.40
C ALA A 20 -15.16 -5.82 -14.82
N GLY A 21 -15.26 -7.15 -14.68
CA GLY A 21 -16.49 -7.82 -14.23
C GLY A 21 -16.86 -7.47 -12.78
N ASP A 22 -15.91 -7.68 -11.87
CA ASP A 22 -16.10 -7.49 -10.44
C ASP A 22 -15.08 -6.51 -9.87
N VAL A 23 -15.54 -5.56 -9.07
CA VAL A 23 -14.70 -4.60 -8.34
C VAL A 23 -14.76 -4.92 -6.85
N ILE A 24 -13.61 -4.99 -6.19
CA ILE A 24 -13.52 -5.19 -4.75
C ILE A 24 -12.88 -3.98 -4.08
N PHE A 25 -13.53 -3.47 -3.04
CA PHE A 25 -12.97 -2.44 -2.18
C PHE A 25 -12.59 -3.06 -0.85
N LYS A 26 -11.38 -2.78 -0.35
CA LYS A 26 -10.88 -3.30 0.92
C LYS A 26 -10.44 -2.17 1.83
N VAL A 27 -10.75 -2.30 3.12
CA VAL A 27 -10.12 -1.53 4.20
C VAL A 27 -9.14 -2.46 4.91
N LYS A 28 -7.93 -1.97 5.19
CA LYS A 28 -6.81 -2.77 5.73
C LYS A 28 -6.22 -2.12 6.96
N GLY A 29 -5.86 -2.97 7.92
CA GLY A 29 -5.01 -2.63 9.06
C GLY A 29 -3.83 -3.59 9.13
N SER A 30 -2.64 -3.06 9.33
CA SER A 30 -1.41 -3.84 9.31
C SER A 30 -0.38 -3.33 10.28
N TYR A 31 0.60 -4.18 10.61
CA TYR A 31 1.79 -3.79 11.33
C TYR A 31 2.96 -3.71 10.35
N PHE A 32 3.57 -2.54 10.27
CA PHE A 32 4.73 -2.25 9.43
C PHE A 32 6.01 -2.33 10.25
N HIS A 33 6.97 -3.09 9.73
CA HIS A 33 8.31 -3.24 10.24
C HIS A 33 9.32 -2.72 9.22
N PRO A 34 9.92 -1.53 9.45
CA PRO A 34 10.93 -0.97 8.56
C PRO A 34 12.14 -1.89 8.40
N SER A 35 12.70 -1.95 7.18
CA SER A 35 13.90 -2.75 6.90
C SER A 35 15.20 -2.05 7.27
N ASP A 36 15.21 -0.71 7.29
CA ASP A 36 16.40 0.10 7.55
C ASP A 36 16.60 0.30 9.06
N THR A 37 17.81 0.06 9.55
CA THR A 37 18.15 0.15 10.97
C THR A 37 18.07 1.58 11.49
N ALA A 38 18.56 2.57 10.73
CA ALA A 38 18.52 3.96 11.17
C ALA A 38 17.07 4.47 11.25
N PHE A 39 16.23 4.09 10.31
CA PHE A 39 14.80 4.41 10.37
C PHE A 39 14.13 3.71 11.56
N LYS A 40 14.44 2.43 11.78
CA LYS A 40 13.86 1.62 12.85
C LYS A 40 14.25 2.15 14.24
N ASP A 41 15.46 2.65 14.41
CA ASP A 41 15.92 3.17 15.70
C ASP A 41 15.21 4.48 16.08
N ILE A 42 14.86 5.31 15.10
CA ILE A 42 14.19 6.61 15.33
C ILE A 42 12.67 6.45 15.46
N TYR A 43 12.05 5.69 14.56
CA TYR A 43 10.58 5.64 14.42
C TYR A 43 9.95 4.29 14.81
N GLY A 44 10.74 3.23 14.82
CA GLY A 44 10.29 1.86 15.09
C GLY A 44 9.29 1.33 14.06
N GLY A 45 8.71 0.17 14.39
CA GLY A 45 7.53 -0.36 13.71
C GLY A 45 6.23 0.25 14.24
N GLY A 46 5.14 0.06 13.50
CA GLY A 46 3.84 0.54 13.96
C GLY A 46 2.69 0.15 13.06
N VAL A 47 1.49 0.56 13.47
CA VAL A 47 0.27 0.25 12.76
C VAL A 47 0.13 1.16 11.53
N MET A 48 -0.25 0.56 10.41
CA MET A 48 -0.66 1.22 9.18
C MET A 48 -2.13 0.93 8.90
N TYR A 49 -2.79 1.92 8.32
CA TYR A 49 -4.17 1.81 7.86
C TYR A 49 -4.24 2.13 6.38
N GLY A 50 -5.11 1.46 5.64
CA GLY A 50 -5.19 1.70 4.20
C GLY A 50 -6.49 1.27 3.57
N VAL A 51 -6.64 1.68 2.33
CA VAL A 51 -7.72 1.29 1.44
C VAL A 51 -7.15 0.76 0.14
N GLU A 52 -7.86 -0.18 -0.47
CA GLU A 52 -7.49 -0.77 -1.76
C GLU A 52 -8.73 -0.98 -2.61
N ALA A 53 -8.61 -0.71 -3.90
CA ALA A 53 -9.56 -1.11 -4.92
C ALA A 53 -8.89 -2.12 -5.84
N GLY A 54 -9.65 -3.14 -6.23
CA GLY A 54 -9.20 -4.22 -7.10
C GLY A 54 -10.24 -4.51 -8.16
N ALA A 55 -9.81 -4.86 -9.38
CA ALA A 55 -10.71 -5.19 -10.49
C ALA A 55 -10.17 -6.38 -11.29
N GLU A 56 -11.00 -7.41 -11.48
CA GLU A 56 -10.59 -8.58 -12.26
C GLU A 56 -10.49 -8.20 -13.74
N ILE A 57 -9.31 -8.37 -14.33
CA ILE A 57 -9.03 -8.03 -15.74
C ILE A 57 -8.95 -9.27 -16.63
N TRP A 58 -8.62 -10.42 -16.04
CA TRP A 58 -8.56 -11.72 -16.70
C TRP A 58 -8.83 -12.81 -15.66
N LYS A 59 -9.17 -14.02 -16.10
CA LYS A 59 -9.31 -15.18 -15.23
C LYS A 59 -8.16 -15.27 -14.22
N ASN A 60 -8.51 -15.13 -12.94
CA ASN A 60 -7.60 -15.18 -11.78
C ASN A 60 -6.59 -14.02 -11.68
N LEU A 61 -6.58 -13.06 -12.59
CA LEU A 61 -5.67 -11.92 -12.61
C LEU A 61 -6.43 -10.62 -12.37
N GLU A 62 -5.97 -9.87 -11.39
CA GLU A 62 -6.60 -8.65 -10.95
C GLU A 62 -5.60 -7.49 -10.94
N ILE A 63 -6.05 -6.32 -11.39
CA ILE A 63 -5.34 -5.08 -11.15
C ILE A 63 -5.80 -4.48 -9.82
N TRP A 64 -4.85 -4.00 -9.02
CA TRP A 64 -5.16 -3.36 -7.74
C TRP A 64 -4.46 -2.02 -7.61
N VAL A 65 -5.09 -1.11 -6.88
CA VAL A 65 -4.54 0.18 -6.47
C VAL A 65 -4.94 0.45 -5.04
N GLY A 66 -4.04 0.98 -4.24
CA GLY A 66 -4.28 1.25 -2.83
C GLY A 66 -3.46 2.41 -2.31
N GLY A 67 -3.91 2.94 -1.19
CA GLY A 67 -3.21 3.95 -0.42
C GLY A 67 -3.17 3.53 1.03
N ARG A 68 -2.01 3.69 1.67
CA ARG A 68 -1.87 3.50 3.12
C ARG A 68 -1.44 4.78 3.80
N TYR A 69 -1.59 4.79 5.11
CA TYR A 69 -1.20 5.87 6.00
C TYR A 69 -0.45 5.29 7.18
N PHE A 70 0.80 5.72 7.34
CA PHE A 70 1.63 5.49 8.52
C PHE A 70 1.94 6.83 9.18
N SER A 71 1.82 6.88 10.50
CA SER A 71 2.17 8.07 11.28
C SER A 71 2.85 7.65 12.57
N LYS A 72 4.00 8.25 12.84
CA LYS A 72 4.76 8.05 14.08
C LYS A 72 5.27 9.37 14.62
N LYS A 73 5.36 9.41 15.95
CA LYS A 73 6.14 10.42 16.66
C LYS A 73 7.46 9.78 17.08
N GLY A 74 8.55 10.52 16.96
CA GLY A 74 9.88 10.11 17.43
C GLY A 74 10.61 11.31 18.04
N GLU A 75 11.87 11.09 18.41
CA GLU A 75 12.77 12.14 18.87
C GLU A 75 14.04 12.12 18.02
N LEU A 76 14.55 13.30 17.64
CA LEU A 76 15.80 13.38 16.88
C LEU A 76 16.98 12.91 17.72
N SER A 77 17.80 12.00 17.17
CA SER A 77 18.91 11.37 17.91
C SER A 77 19.94 12.35 18.46
N LEU A 78 20.14 13.49 17.79
CA LEU A 78 21.14 14.51 18.15
C LEU A 78 20.57 15.63 19.02
N THR A 79 19.38 16.15 18.70
CA THR A 79 18.81 17.34 19.36
C THR A 79 17.74 17.01 20.39
N ARG A 80 17.26 15.76 20.44
CA ARG A 80 16.15 15.28 21.31
C ARG A 80 14.83 16.03 21.13
N GLU A 81 14.65 16.70 19.99
CA GLU A 81 13.41 17.39 19.68
C GLU A 81 12.35 16.43 19.13
N GLU A 82 11.07 16.67 19.45
CA GLU A 82 9.94 15.88 18.94
C GLU A 82 9.87 16.00 17.42
N THR A 83 9.94 14.86 16.73
CA THR A 83 9.74 14.74 15.28
C THR A 83 8.43 14.01 14.99
N LYS A 84 7.70 14.47 13.97
CA LYS A 84 6.52 13.79 13.47
C LYS A 84 6.77 13.32 12.04
N LEU A 85 6.67 12.01 11.87
CA LEU A 85 6.79 11.35 10.59
C LEU A 85 5.43 10.91 10.07
N LYS A 86 5.17 11.20 8.80
CA LYS A 86 4.04 10.69 8.02
C LYS A 86 4.54 10.07 6.73
N ILE A 87 4.09 8.84 6.46
CA ILE A 87 4.37 8.14 5.21
C ILE A 87 3.05 7.72 4.58
N ILE A 88 2.84 8.11 3.33
CA ILE A 88 1.67 7.74 2.53
C ILE A 88 2.18 7.02 1.27
N PRO A 89 2.27 5.68 1.28
CA PRO A 89 2.49 4.93 0.06
C PRO A 89 1.20 4.82 -0.74
N ILE A 90 1.27 5.23 -2.00
CA ILE A 90 0.26 4.96 -3.02
C ILE A 90 0.82 3.86 -3.90
N GLU A 91 0.16 2.71 -3.95
CA GLU A 91 0.65 1.50 -4.57
C GLU A 91 -0.34 0.95 -5.58
N GLY A 92 0.17 0.29 -6.61
CA GLY A 92 -0.66 -0.39 -7.59
C GLY A 92 0.11 -1.44 -8.36
N GLY A 93 -0.60 -2.44 -8.84
CA GLY A 93 0.03 -3.58 -9.49
C GLY A 93 -0.95 -4.66 -9.91
N LEU A 94 -0.41 -5.85 -10.11
CA LEU A 94 -1.16 -7.04 -10.48
C LEU A 94 -1.15 -8.03 -9.33
N ARG A 95 -2.24 -8.78 -9.16
CA ARG A 95 -2.30 -9.95 -8.28
C ARG A 95 -2.93 -11.12 -9.02
N TYR A 96 -2.37 -12.30 -8.79
CA TYR A 96 -2.89 -13.56 -9.28
C TYR A 96 -3.46 -14.38 -8.14
N THR A 97 -4.69 -14.86 -8.29
CA THR A 97 -5.45 -15.58 -7.27
C THR A 97 -5.58 -17.06 -7.62
N LEU A 98 -5.31 -17.93 -6.66
CA LEU A 98 -5.59 -19.36 -6.71
C LEU A 98 -6.84 -19.64 -5.87
N PHE A 99 -7.91 -20.04 -6.56
CA PHE A 99 -9.16 -20.42 -5.89
C PHE A 99 -9.07 -21.86 -5.40
N LEU A 100 -8.99 -22.05 -4.08
CA LEU A 100 -8.98 -23.37 -3.45
C LEU A 100 -10.27 -23.57 -2.64
N LYS A 101 -10.56 -24.81 -2.23
CA LYS A 101 -11.73 -25.09 -1.39
C LYS A 101 -11.54 -24.47 0.00
N GLY A 102 -12.33 -23.46 0.32
CA GLY A 102 -12.42 -22.84 1.66
C GLY A 102 -11.50 -21.64 1.88
N VAL A 103 -10.32 -21.61 1.27
CA VAL A 103 -9.39 -20.46 1.34
C VAL A 103 -8.79 -20.18 -0.02
N ASN A 104 -8.76 -18.92 -0.42
CA ASN A 104 -8.13 -18.50 -1.67
C ASN A 104 -6.74 -17.95 -1.34
N LEU A 105 -5.75 -18.26 -2.17
CA LEU A 105 -4.39 -17.72 -2.02
C LEU A 105 -4.12 -16.72 -3.15
N TYR A 106 -3.25 -15.75 -2.92
CA TYR A 106 -2.81 -14.88 -3.99
C TYR A 106 -1.36 -14.42 -3.81
N GLY A 107 -0.75 -14.11 -4.95
CA GLY A 107 0.55 -13.43 -5.04
C GLY A 107 0.42 -12.21 -5.94
N GLY A 108 1.08 -11.13 -5.58
CA GLY A 108 1.03 -9.88 -6.32
C GLY A 108 2.34 -9.13 -6.31
N ILE A 109 2.54 -8.34 -7.35
CA ILE A 109 3.69 -7.45 -7.53
C ILE A 109 3.18 -6.09 -8.01
N GLY A 110 3.88 -5.03 -7.65
CA GLY A 110 3.48 -3.69 -8.01
C GLY A 110 4.57 -2.65 -7.79
N ILE A 111 4.20 -1.43 -8.11
CA ILE A 111 4.97 -0.22 -7.85
C ILE A 111 4.32 0.56 -6.71
N SER A 112 5.13 1.33 -6.01
CA SER A 112 4.68 2.19 -4.92
C SER A 112 5.32 3.56 -5.06
N TYR A 113 4.53 4.61 -4.88
CA TYR A 113 5.01 5.97 -4.76
C TYR A 113 4.86 6.41 -3.31
N TYR A 114 5.98 6.65 -2.64
CA TYR A 114 6.03 7.01 -1.23
C TYR A 114 6.06 8.52 -1.08
N LEU A 115 5.00 9.07 -0.48
CA LEU A 115 4.99 10.45 -0.01
C LEU A 115 5.50 10.45 1.44
N TYR A 116 6.70 11.00 1.62
CA TYR A 116 7.37 11.13 2.90
C TYR A 116 7.24 12.57 3.38
N LYS A 117 6.69 12.76 4.58
CA LYS A 117 6.63 14.06 5.23
C LYS A 117 7.14 13.98 6.65
N GLU A 118 8.19 14.73 6.94
CA GLU A 118 8.76 14.88 8.26
C GLU A 118 8.66 16.34 8.69
N THR A 119 8.12 16.55 9.89
CA THR A 119 7.96 17.88 10.49
C THR A 119 8.74 17.93 11.79
N ASN A 120 9.77 18.78 11.82
CA ASN A 120 10.65 19.03 12.96
C ASN A 120 10.68 20.54 13.27
N PRO A 121 11.04 20.96 14.50
CA PRO A 121 11.21 22.38 14.82
C PRO A 121 12.24 23.10 13.93
N ILE A 122 13.21 22.35 13.41
CA ILE A 122 14.32 22.84 12.56
C ILE A 122 13.90 22.96 11.08
N GLY A 123 12.85 22.27 10.63
CA GLY A 123 12.41 22.31 9.24
C GLY A 123 11.37 21.24 8.85
N ASN A 124 10.75 21.45 7.68
CA ASN A 124 9.82 20.50 7.07
C ASN A 124 10.46 19.87 5.82
N VAL A 125 10.48 18.54 5.75
CA VAL A 125 10.93 17.79 4.57
C VAL A 125 9.72 17.11 3.93
N ASP A 126 9.52 17.34 2.63
CA ASP A 126 8.51 16.69 1.80
C ASP A 126 9.23 16.06 0.61
N TRP A 127 9.18 14.73 0.51
CA TRP A 127 9.87 13.98 -0.54
C TRP A 127 8.97 12.90 -1.12
N GLY A 128 9.15 12.63 -2.41
CA GLY A 128 8.40 11.62 -3.15
C GLY A 128 9.32 10.72 -3.97
N GLU A 129 9.25 9.41 -3.78
CA GLU A 129 10.10 8.45 -4.49
C GLU A 129 9.35 7.19 -4.89
N LEU A 130 9.80 6.57 -5.98
CA LEU A 130 9.27 5.30 -6.45
C LEU A 130 9.93 4.13 -5.74
N GLY A 131 9.15 3.09 -5.52
CA GLY A 131 9.55 1.82 -4.93
C GLY A 131 8.81 0.66 -5.60
N ALA A 132 9.17 -0.53 -5.18
CA ALA A 132 8.54 -1.77 -5.59
C ALA A 132 7.90 -2.47 -4.38
N VAL A 133 6.84 -3.21 -4.64
CA VAL A 133 6.14 -4.00 -3.62
C VAL A 133 5.84 -5.39 -4.15
N ALA A 134 6.09 -6.39 -3.32
CA ALA A 134 5.63 -7.76 -3.51
C ALA A 134 4.72 -8.13 -2.35
N ARG A 135 3.66 -8.88 -2.64
CA ARG A 135 2.66 -9.30 -1.65
C ARG A 135 2.26 -10.75 -1.87
N VAL A 136 2.06 -11.45 -0.77
CA VAL A 136 1.36 -12.73 -0.75
C VAL A 136 0.26 -12.64 0.29
N GLY A 137 -0.81 -13.39 0.09
CA GLY A 137 -1.90 -13.41 1.03
C GLY A 137 -2.89 -14.52 0.79
N SER A 138 -3.87 -14.55 1.66
CA SER A 138 -4.98 -15.48 1.61
C SER A 138 -6.26 -14.76 1.97
N PHE A 139 -7.38 -15.15 1.39
CA PHE A 139 -8.66 -14.62 1.78
C PHE A 139 -9.76 -15.69 1.82
N VAL A 140 -10.74 -15.44 2.67
CA VAL A 140 -11.96 -16.26 2.78
C VAL A 140 -13.15 -15.40 2.38
N GLU A 141 -13.99 -15.93 1.50
CA GLU A 141 -15.26 -15.32 1.14
C GLU A 141 -16.30 -15.71 2.18
N MET A 142 -16.80 -14.75 2.97
CA MET A 142 -17.86 -15.01 3.95
C MET A 142 -19.21 -15.20 3.26
N ASN A 143 -19.42 -14.47 2.16
CA ASN A 143 -20.52 -14.62 1.23
C ASN A 143 -20.08 -14.05 -0.13
N GLN A 144 -21.00 -13.92 -1.08
CA GLN A 144 -20.67 -13.39 -2.42
C GLN A 144 -20.11 -11.96 -2.39
N ARG A 145 -20.33 -11.18 -1.32
CA ARG A 145 -19.92 -9.77 -1.22
C ARG A 145 -18.76 -9.54 -0.27
N TRP A 146 -18.73 -10.22 0.86
CA TRP A 146 -17.78 -9.92 1.94
C TRP A 146 -16.60 -10.88 1.95
N THR A 147 -15.41 -10.33 2.15
CA THR A 147 -14.15 -11.08 2.17
C THR A 147 -13.32 -10.67 3.38
N ILE A 148 -12.70 -11.64 4.05
CA ILE A 148 -11.63 -11.38 5.03
C ILE A 148 -10.30 -11.72 4.36
N ASP A 149 -9.39 -10.77 4.34
CA ASP A 149 -8.08 -10.83 3.67
C ASP A 149 -6.97 -10.83 4.71
N PHE A 150 -5.99 -11.71 4.57
CA PHE A 150 -4.77 -11.76 5.36
C PHE A 150 -3.59 -11.66 4.40
N TYR A 151 -2.61 -10.82 4.73
CA TYR A 151 -1.51 -10.60 3.81
C TYR A 151 -0.19 -10.31 4.51
N VAL A 152 0.87 -10.62 3.78
CA VAL A 152 2.23 -10.18 4.05
C VAL A 152 2.76 -9.51 2.79
N SER A 153 3.32 -8.32 2.93
CA SER A 153 4.00 -7.62 1.85
C SER A 153 5.40 -7.20 2.24
N TYR A 154 6.28 -7.20 1.26
CA TYR A 154 7.58 -6.58 1.35
C TYR A 154 7.63 -5.43 0.36
N SER A 155 8.07 -4.28 0.85
CA SER A 155 8.28 -3.09 0.04
C SER A 155 9.73 -2.64 0.09
N TYR A 156 10.19 -2.08 -1.02
CA TYR A 156 11.54 -1.56 -1.15
C TYR A 156 11.49 -0.20 -1.83
N CYS A 157 11.97 0.83 -1.12
CA CYS A 157 12.02 2.19 -1.62
C CYS A 157 13.27 2.87 -1.05
N LYS A 158 14.26 3.10 -1.91
CA LYS A 158 15.50 3.79 -1.55
C LYS A 158 15.33 5.29 -1.79
N MET A 159 15.45 6.07 -0.71
CA MET A 159 15.41 7.52 -0.76
C MET A 159 16.76 8.13 -0.33
N ARG A 160 16.99 9.36 -0.77
CA ARG A 160 18.09 10.22 -0.32
C ARG A 160 17.54 11.58 0.13
N PRO A 161 16.94 11.66 1.32
CA PRO A 161 16.44 12.94 1.86
C PRO A 161 17.60 13.91 2.20
N ALA A 162 18.84 13.42 2.33
CA ALA A 162 20.08 14.17 2.49
C ALA A 162 21.27 13.36 1.90
N ASP A 163 22.48 13.52 2.44
CA ASP A 163 23.69 12.79 1.99
C ASP A 163 23.70 11.28 2.33
N PHE A 164 22.68 10.79 3.04
CA PHE A 164 22.54 9.38 3.40
C PHE A 164 21.42 8.68 2.61
N LYS A 165 21.66 7.43 2.23
CA LYS A 165 20.67 6.55 1.57
C LYS A 165 19.92 5.79 2.64
N ILE A 166 18.60 5.90 2.67
CA ILE A 166 17.73 5.13 3.56
C ILE A 166 16.73 4.31 2.76
N ASN A 167 16.42 3.11 3.25
CA ASN A 167 15.30 2.33 2.72
C ASN A 167 14.07 2.51 3.61
N ILE A 168 13.09 3.28 3.13
CA ILE A 168 11.83 3.49 3.87
C ILE A 168 10.82 2.35 3.65
N GLY A 169 11.19 1.35 2.86
CA GLY A 169 10.44 0.10 2.71
C GLY A 169 10.60 -0.82 3.92
N GLY A 170 9.83 -1.89 3.91
CA GLY A 170 9.74 -2.81 5.05
C GLY A 170 8.83 -3.99 4.79
N ILE A 171 8.78 -4.87 5.79
CA ILE A 171 7.81 -5.96 5.87
C ILE A 171 6.54 -5.42 6.51
N GLU A 172 5.40 -5.80 5.97
CA GLU A 172 4.09 -5.46 6.49
C GLU A 172 3.27 -6.74 6.58
N ALA A 173 2.62 -6.98 7.73
CA ALA A 173 1.67 -8.08 7.90
C ALA A 173 0.34 -7.50 8.38
N GLY A 174 -0.77 -7.92 7.78
CA GLY A 174 -2.05 -7.29 8.03
C GLY A 174 -3.28 -8.13 7.73
N ILE A 175 -4.41 -7.56 8.11
CA ILE A 175 -5.76 -8.06 7.88
C ILE A 175 -6.58 -6.99 7.18
N GLY A 176 -7.53 -7.40 6.34
CA GLY A 176 -8.47 -6.51 5.70
C GLY A 176 -9.86 -7.10 5.57
N ILE A 177 -10.83 -6.20 5.43
CA ILE A 177 -12.22 -6.56 5.10
C ILE A 177 -12.51 -5.99 3.71
N GLY A 178 -13.00 -6.85 2.83
CA GLY A 178 -13.35 -6.53 1.45
C GLY A 178 -14.85 -6.57 1.20
N TYR A 179 -15.33 -5.68 0.34
CA TYR A 179 -16.66 -5.66 -0.22
C TYR A 179 -16.58 -5.74 -1.76
N ARG A 180 -17.12 -6.80 -2.34
CA ARG A 180 -17.22 -7.03 -3.78
C ARG A 180 -18.52 -6.41 -4.29
N TYR A 181 -18.37 -5.55 -5.28
CA TYR A 181 -19.44 -4.96 -6.06
C TYR A 181 -19.48 -5.63 -7.43
N PHE A 182 -20.58 -6.32 -7.70
CA PHE A 182 -20.88 -6.92 -8.99
C PHE A 182 -21.46 -5.84 -9.90
N TRP A 183 -20.73 -5.46 -10.94
CA TRP A 183 -21.29 -4.56 -11.95
C TRP A 183 -22.28 -5.36 -12.80
N SER A 184 -23.56 -5.35 -12.41
CA SER A 184 -24.61 -6.02 -13.17
C SER A 184 -24.69 -5.42 -14.57
N ARG A 185 -24.24 -6.17 -15.59
CA ARG A 185 -24.73 -5.98 -16.96
C ARG A 185 -26.21 -6.33 -16.93
N LYS A 186 -27.07 -5.31 -16.83
CA LYS A 186 -28.41 -5.44 -17.40
C LYS A 186 -28.20 -5.71 -18.90
N ASN A 187 -28.51 -6.94 -19.30
CA ASN A 187 -28.69 -7.34 -20.70
C ASN A 187 -29.58 -6.34 -21.43
#